data_AF-A0A355UEW9-F1
#
_entry.id   AF-A0A355UEW9-F1
#
_cell.length_a   1.000
_cell.length_b   1.000
_cell.length_c   1.000
_cell.angle_alpha   90.00
_cell.angle_beta   90.00
_cell.angle_gamma   90.00
#
_symmetry.space_group_name_H-M   'P 1'
#
loop_
_entity.id
_entity.type
_entity.pdbx_description
1 polymer ?
#
loop_
_entity_poly.entity_id
_entity_poly.type
_entity_poly.pdbx_seq_one_letter_code
_entity_poly.pdbx_strand_id
1 'polypeptide(L)'
;LYNGKPVKGRNIIVSFNLASTDRALFSAHWDSRAWADNDSDEKNHKTPIIGANDGASGVGVLMEMARCLKAKPTSIGVDIVLFDVEDQGCPEWDETDIEDQSDWCLGSQHWAKNLHIPFYQANYGILLDMVGYSNPLFVKESQSMYYAPSIMNKVWQIAKDKGYGNMFSDEQIGGVMDDHIWVNKYAKIPMIDIVQYDPAGSFFPYWHTVKDDINCISKNTLKAVGDVCLVAIYSAS
;
A
#
# COMPACT_ATOMS: atom_id res chain seq x y z
N LEU A 1 2.84 17.29 -9.55
CA LEU A 1 2.07 17.62 -8.32
C LEU A 1 0.78 18.31 -8.73
N TYR A 2 -0.23 18.30 -7.85
CA TYR A 2 -1.52 18.99 -8.03
C TYR A 2 -1.39 20.42 -8.61
N ASN A 3 -0.42 21.20 -8.12
CA ASN A 3 -0.16 22.58 -8.56
C ASN A 3 0.68 22.73 -9.85
N GLY A 4 0.81 21.67 -10.66
CA GLY A 4 1.57 21.68 -11.91
C GLY A 4 3.10 21.79 -11.75
N LYS A 5 3.63 21.81 -10.52
CA LYS A 5 5.09 21.82 -10.31
C LYS A 5 5.70 20.47 -10.70
N PRO A 6 6.87 20.49 -11.36
CA PRO A 6 7.62 19.28 -11.64
C PRO A 6 8.16 18.70 -10.32
N VAL A 7 8.11 17.38 -10.22
CA VAL A 7 8.69 16.62 -9.11
C VAL A 7 9.60 15.54 -9.69
N LYS A 8 10.73 15.29 -9.03
CA LYS A 8 11.64 14.20 -9.39
C LYS A 8 11.28 12.98 -8.55
N GLY A 9 10.35 12.17 -9.04
CA GLY A 9 10.02 10.89 -8.43
C GLY A 9 11.02 9.79 -8.79
N ARG A 10 11.11 8.78 -7.93
CA ARG A 10 11.95 7.59 -8.05
C ARG A 10 11.24 6.38 -7.44
N ASN A 11 10.59 5.60 -8.29
CA ASN A 11 10.17 4.26 -7.92
C ASN A 11 11.40 3.35 -7.71
N ILE A 12 11.33 2.43 -6.75
CA ILE A 12 12.38 1.47 -6.45
C ILE A 12 11.84 0.06 -6.67
N ILE A 13 12.53 -0.75 -7.47
CA ILE A 13 12.13 -2.13 -7.77
C ILE A 13 13.18 -3.10 -7.25
N VAL A 14 12.74 -4.13 -6.53
CA VAL A 14 13.57 -5.23 -6.03
C VAL A 14 12.96 -6.55 -6.46
N SER A 15 13.70 -7.32 -7.25
CA SER A 15 13.19 -8.55 -7.86
C SER A 15 13.95 -9.79 -7.38
N PHE A 16 13.20 -10.83 -7.04
CA PHE A 16 13.68 -12.14 -6.62
C PHE A 16 13.29 -13.19 -7.65
N ASN A 17 14.14 -14.22 -7.78
CA ASN A 17 13.95 -15.33 -8.71
C ASN A 17 13.59 -14.84 -10.13
N LEU A 18 14.54 -14.13 -10.76
CA LEU A 18 14.37 -13.46 -12.06
C LEU A 18 14.00 -14.41 -13.21
N ALA A 19 14.32 -15.70 -13.07
CA ALA A 19 14.02 -16.70 -14.09
C ALA A 19 12.55 -17.16 -14.07
N SER A 20 11.82 -16.95 -12.98
CA SER A 20 10.42 -17.38 -12.88
C SER A 20 9.48 -16.46 -13.64
N THR A 21 8.60 -17.07 -14.44
CA THR A 21 7.47 -16.40 -15.11
C THR A 21 6.20 -16.41 -14.26
N ASP A 22 6.10 -17.30 -13.27
CA ASP A 22 5.08 -17.24 -12.22
C ASP A 22 5.56 -16.21 -11.19
N ARG A 23 4.86 -15.07 -11.07
CA ARG A 23 5.32 -13.94 -10.25
C ARG A 23 4.20 -13.37 -9.38
N ALA A 24 4.55 -12.94 -8.18
CA ALA A 24 3.71 -12.11 -7.32
C ALA A 24 4.35 -10.72 -7.14
N LEU A 25 3.51 -9.69 -7.16
CA LEU A 25 3.91 -8.30 -6.93
C LEU A 25 3.53 -7.86 -5.52
N PHE A 26 4.43 -7.17 -4.84
CA PHE A 26 4.16 -6.49 -3.58
C PHE A 26 4.55 -5.03 -3.70
N SER A 27 3.78 -4.13 -3.11
CA SER A 27 4.10 -2.71 -3.14
C SER A 27 3.72 -1.98 -1.88
N ALA A 28 4.32 -0.81 -1.73
CA ALA A 28 3.97 0.24 -0.78
C ALA A 28 4.46 1.56 -1.40
N HIS A 29 3.86 2.69 -1.05
CA HIS A 29 4.50 3.97 -1.32
C HIS A 29 5.60 4.24 -0.29
N TRP A 30 6.59 5.07 -0.63
CA TRP A 30 7.71 5.38 0.28
C TRP A 30 7.89 6.86 0.56
N ASP A 31 7.25 7.75 -0.19
CA ASP A 31 7.22 9.17 0.16
C ASP A 31 6.35 9.41 1.40
N SER A 32 6.42 10.63 1.91
CA SER A 32 5.58 11.10 3.02
C SER A 32 4.92 12.40 2.61
N ARG A 33 3.68 12.63 3.04
CA ARG A 33 3.00 13.90 2.78
C ARG A 33 3.86 15.10 3.12
N ALA A 34 3.91 16.05 2.19
CA ALA A 34 4.57 17.32 2.43
C ALA A 34 3.84 18.19 3.48
N TRP A 35 2.63 17.79 3.89
CA TRP A 35 1.79 18.57 4.79
C TRP A 35 0.89 17.71 5.68
N ALA A 36 0.53 18.25 6.84
CA ALA A 36 -0.35 17.62 7.83
C ALA A 36 -1.75 18.27 7.74
N ASP A 37 -2.36 18.20 6.57
CA ASP A 37 -3.56 18.97 6.21
C ASP A 37 -4.86 18.47 6.85
N ASN A 38 -4.83 17.32 7.52
CA ASN A 38 -5.91 16.80 8.36
C ASN A 38 -5.63 17.01 9.87
N ASP A 39 -4.57 17.74 10.24
CA ASP A 39 -4.25 18.00 11.64
C ASP A 39 -5.29 18.90 12.32
N SER A 40 -5.64 18.60 13.57
CA SER A 40 -6.60 19.41 14.32
C SER A 40 -6.11 20.83 14.67
N ASP A 41 -4.78 21.05 14.71
CA ASP A 41 -4.20 22.40 14.84
C ASP A 41 -3.81 22.92 13.47
N GLU A 42 -4.53 23.94 12.98
CA GLU A 42 -4.29 24.58 11.68
C GLU A 42 -2.84 25.07 11.47
N LYS A 43 -2.09 25.32 12.56
CA LYS A 43 -0.68 25.69 12.46
C LYS A 43 0.18 24.57 11.88
N ASN A 44 -0.25 23.33 12.04
CA ASN A 44 0.44 22.15 11.54
C ASN A 44 0.16 21.89 10.07
N HIS A 45 -0.91 22.45 9.49
CA HIS A 45 -1.37 22.12 8.14
C HIS A 45 -0.29 22.21 7.08
N LYS A 46 0.70 23.10 7.19
CA LYS A 46 1.80 23.25 6.22
C LYS A 46 3.11 22.56 6.63
N THR A 47 3.05 21.64 7.60
CA THR A 47 4.20 20.91 8.14
C THR A 47 4.23 19.50 7.57
N PRO A 48 5.37 19.03 7.03
CA PRO A 48 5.50 17.63 6.60
C PRO A 48 5.25 16.65 7.74
N ILE A 49 4.54 15.55 7.43
CA ILE A 49 4.36 14.46 8.39
C ILE A 49 5.60 13.55 8.40
N ILE A 50 5.75 12.77 9.46
CA ILE A 50 6.80 11.75 9.51
C ILE A 50 6.45 10.53 8.64
N GLY A 51 5.17 10.24 8.44
CA GLY A 51 4.74 9.11 7.60
C GLY A 51 5.14 7.76 8.20
N ALA A 52 5.03 7.62 9.53
CA ALA A 52 5.46 6.39 10.19
C ALA A 52 4.56 5.21 9.84
N ASN A 53 3.25 5.46 9.77
CA ASN A 53 2.27 4.50 9.31
C ASN A 53 2.03 4.67 7.81
N ASP A 54 1.78 5.90 7.39
CA ASP A 54 1.53 6.33 6.02
C ASP A 54 2.84 6.39 5.23
N GLY A 55 3.16 5.30 4.54
CA GLY A 55 4.45 5.06 3.87
C GLY A 55 5.36 4.07 4.61
N ALA A 56 5.97 4.46 5.74
CA ALA A 56 7.06 3.68 6.32
C ALA A 56 6.64 2.28 6.83
N SER A 57 5.38 2.08 7.20
CA SER A 57 4.90 0.78 7.70
C SER A 57 4.91 -0.29 6.60
N GLY A 58 4.35 0.01 5.43
CA GLY A 58 4.33 -0.88 4.27
C GLY A 58 5.75 -1.20 3.80
N VAL A 59 6.58 -0.16 3.62
CA VAL A 59 8.00 -0.32 3.28
C VAL A 59 8.73 -1.21 4.29
N GLY A 60 8.51 -1.00 5.59
CA GLY A 60 9.14 -1.78 6.66
C GLY A 60 8.78 -3.27 6.60
N VAL A 61 7.51 -3.59 6.34
CA VAL A 61 7.06 -4.98 6.16
C VAL A 61 7.73 -5.60 4.92
N LEU A 62 7.75 -4.89 3.80
CA LEU A 62 8.35 -5.39 2.56
C LEU A 62 9.86 -5.57 2.65
N MET A 63 10.57 -4.72 3.40
CA MET A 63 11.99 -4.90 3.69
C MET A 63 12.26 -6.18 4.48
N GLU A 64 11.42 -6.49 5.48
CA GLU A 64 11.55 -7.74 6.23
C GLU A 64 11.18 -8.97 5.39
N MET A 65 10.18 -8.85 4.51
CA MET A 65 9.88 -9.89 3.52
C MET A 65 11.06 -10.15 2.58
N ALA A 66 11.70 -9.10 2.07
CA ALA A 66 12.90 -9.19 1.25
C ALA A 66 14.04 -9.92 1.97
N ARG A 67 14.24 -9.63 3.27
CA ARG A 67 15.21 -10.35 4.11
C ARG A 67 14.86 -11.84 4.23
N CYS A 68 13.58 -12.17 4.44
CA CYS A 68 13.11 -13.55 4.52
C CYS A 68 13.28 -14.31 3.19
N LEU A 69 12.96 -13.69 2.05
CA LEU A 69 13.12 -14.26 0.70
C LEU A 69 14.58 -14.54 0.36
N LYS A 70 15.50 -13.67 0.80
CA LYS A 70 16.94 -13.92 0.67
C LYS A 70 17.39 -15.11 1.50
N ALA A 71 16.86 -15.27 2.71
CA ALA A 71 17.21 -16.36 3.61
C ALA A 71 16.60 -17.72 3.18
N LYS A 72 15.38 -17.69 2.63
CA LYS A 72 14.67 -18.85 2.12
C LYS A 72 14.06 -18.49 0.75
N PRO A 73 14.68 -18.89 -0.36
CA PRO A 73 14.11 -18.63 -1.68
C PRO A 73 12.75 -19.33 -1.86
N THR A 74 11.88 -18.73 -2.67
CA THR A 74 10.59 -19.32 -3.10
C THR A 74 10.67 -19.82 -4.55
N SER A 75 9.76 -20.71 -4.94
CA SER A 75 9.67 -21.27 -6.30
C SER A 75 9.16 -20.26 -7.32
N ILE A 76 8.33 -19.30 -6.89
CA ILE A 76 7.82 -18.21 -7.74
C ILE A 76 8.80 -17.03 -7.80
N GLY A 77 8.57 -16.12 -8.72
CA GLY A 77 9.17 -14.79 -8.76
C GLY A 77 8.45 -13.88 -7.77
N VAL A 78 9.19 -13.01 -7.11
CA VAL A 78 8.60 -11.96 -6.27
C VAL A 78 9.22 -10.63 -6.65
N ASP A 79 8.39 -9.64 -6.92
CA ASP A 79 8.83 -8.26 -7.14
C ASP A 79 8.26 -7.38 -6.04
N ILE A 80 9.12 -6.53 -5.48
CA ILE A 80 8.74 -5.47 -4.57
C ILE A 80 8.90 -4.16 -5.34
N VAL A 81 7.85 -3.35 -5.40
CA VAL A 81 7.88 -2.02 -5.99
C VAL A 81 7.51 -1.00 -4.93
N LEU A 82 8.43 -0.09 -4.64
CA LEU A 82 8.18 1.05 -3.78
C LEU A 82 7.83 2.24 -4.66
N PHE A 83 6.58 2.68 -4.62
CA PHE A 83 6.08 3.80 -5.40
C PHE A 83 6.46 5.13 -4.73
N ASP A 84 6.80 6.13 -5.52
CA ASP A 84 7.16 7.47 -5.04
C ASP A 84 6.10 8.47 -5.46
N VAL A 85 5.98 9.59 -4.74
CA VAL A 85 5.02 10.65 -5.05
C VAL A 85 3.59 10.12 -5.09
N GLU A 86 3.25 9.26 -4.14
CA GLU A 86 1.88 8.80 -3.92
C GLU A 86 1.08 9.93 -3.25
N ASP A 87 1.63 10.45 -2.16
CA ASP A 87 0.92 11.26 -1.17
C ASP A 87 1.18 12.77 -1.39
N GLN A 88 1.14 13.19 -2.66
CA GLN A 88 1.41 14.58 -3.06
C GLN A 88 0.27 15.17 -3.90
N GLY A 89 -0.94 14.62 -3.74
CA GLY A 89 -2.17 15.16 -4.30
C GLY A 89 -2.58 16.49 -3.66
N CYS A 90 -3.74 17.01 -4.04
CA CYS A 90 -4.22 18.31 -3.60
C CYS A 90 -4.40 18.33 -2.07
N PRO A 91 -3.87 19.35 -1.36
CA PRO A 91 -4.10 19.49 0.07
C PRO A 91 -5.51 20.02 0.38
N GLU A 92 -6.03 19.72 1.57
CA GLU A 92 -7.38 20.09 2.03
C GLU A 92 -7.74 21.58 1.90
N TRP A 93 -6.76 22.49 2.01
CA TRP A 93 -7.02 23.93 1.88
C TRP A 93 -7.06 24.44 0.43
N ASP A 94 -6.70 23.63 -0.56
CA ASP A 94 -6.59 24.03 -1.95
C ASP A 94 -7.82 23.53 -2.73
N GLU A 95 -8.69 24.47 -3.12
CA GLU A 95 -9.95 24.21 -3.83
C GLU A 95 -9.74 23.78 -5.30
N THR A 96 -8.49 23.59 -5.74
CA THR A 96 -8.17 23.11 -7.09
C THR A 96 -8.14 21.59 -7.20
N ASP A 97 -8.63 20.90 -6.17
CA ASP A 97 -8.73 19.44 -6.15
C ASP A 97 -9.46 18.91 -7.39
N ILE A 98 -8.93 17.83 -7.94
CA ILE A 98 -9.44 17.23 -9.16
C ILE A 98 -10.35 16.08 -8.76
N GLU A 99 -11.62 16.13 -9.17
CA GLU A 99 -12.62 15.12 -8.79
C GLU A 99 -12.22 13.67 -9.12
N ASP A 100 -11.35 13.45 -10.12
CA ASP A 100 -10.89 12.12 -10.51
C ASP A 100 -9.69 11.60 -9.70
N GLN A 101 -9.15 12.42 -8.78
CA GLN A 101 -8.01 12.13 -7.90
C GLN A 101 -6.76 11.66 -8.66
N SER A 102 -6.59 12.09 -9.92
CA SER A 102 -5.45 11.71 -10.76
C SER A 102 -4.13 12.38 -10.39
N ASP A 103 -4.15 13.28 -9.41
CA ASP A 103 -2.99 13.96 -8.82
C ASP A 103 -2.32 13.18 -7.67
N TRP A 104 -2.95 12.10 -7.20
CA TRP A 104 -2.41 11.11 -6.26
C TRP A 104 -1.70 9.96 -6.98
N CYS A 105 -0.93 9.16 -6.25
CA CYS A 105 -0.35 7.91 -6.74
C CYS A 105 0.52 8.08 -8.02
N LEU A 106 1.24 9.20 -8.16
CA LEU A 106 1.92 9.55 -9.42
C LEU A 106 3.02 8.53 -9.77
N GLY A 107 3.64 7.91 -8.76
CA GLY A 107 4.62 6.83 -8.90
C GLY A 107 4.05 5.58 -9.53
N SER A 108 2.95 5.04 -9.00
CA SER A 108 2.31 3.84 -9.56
C SER A 108 1.69 4.12 -10.91
N GLN A 109 1.09 5.30 -11.11
CA GLN A 109 0.63 5.74 -12.43
C GLN A 109 1.75 5.70 -13.47
N HIS A 110 2.92 6.23 -13.12
CA HIS A 110 4.08 6.22 -14.00
C HIS A 110 4.57 4.80 -14.25
N TRP A 111 4.76 3.99 -13.20
CA TRP A 111 5.26 2.62 -13.31
C TRP A 111 4.32 1.71 -14.10
N ALA A 112 3.01 1.79 -13.86
CA ALA A 112 2.02 0.93 -14.53
C ALA A 112 1.91 1.23 -16.03
N LYS A 113 2.26 2.45 -16.47
CA LYS A 113 2.37 2.84 -17.88
C LYS A 113 3.76 2.59 -18.47
N ASN A 114 4.80 2.51 -17.63
CA ASN A 114 6.21 2.40 -18.02
C ASN A 114 6.88 1.28 -17.21
N LEU A 115 6.47 0.03 -17.49
CA LEU A 115 6.94 -1.14 -16.75
C LEU A 115 8.47 -1.25 -16.82
N HIS A 116 9.08 -1.57 -15.68
CA HIS A 116 10.53 -1.63 -15.50
C HIS A 116 11.24 -2.71 -16.34
N ILE A 117 10.49 -3.70 -16.83
CA ILE A 117 10.91 -4.63 -17.88
C ILE A 117 9.83 -4.73 -18.96
N PRO A 118 10.21 -4.93 -20.24
CA PRO A 118 9.25 -5.12 -21.32
C PRO A 118 8.30 -6.28 -21.03
N PHE A 119 7.00 -6.06 -21.23
CA PHE A 119 5.94 -7.06 -21.05
C PHE A 119 5.92 -7.70 -19.64
N TYR A 120 6.31 -6.93 -18.60
CA TYR A 120 6.21 -7.39 -17.21
C TYR A 120 4.80 -7.91 -16.90
N GLN A 121 4.73 -9.05 -16.21
CA GLN A 121 3.48 -9.64 -15.72
C GLN A 121 3.70 -10.22 -14.32
N ALA A 122 2.63 -10.18 -13.53
CA ALA A 122 2.50 -10.90 -12.28
C ALA A 122 1.08 -11.48 -12.19
N ASN A 123 0.96 -12.62 -11.50
CA ASN A 123 -0.31 -13.31 -11.32
C ASN A 123 -1.26 -12.54 -10.40
N TYR A 124 -0.70 -11.84 -9.41
CA TYR A 124 -1.43 -10.94 -8.53
C TYR A 124 -0.48 -9.92 -7.89
N GLY A 125 -1.06 -8.88 -7.33
CA GLY A 125 -0.40 -7.87 -6.52
C GLY A 125 -1.02 -7.73 -5.12
N ILE A 126 -0.21 -7.33 -4.14
CA ILE A 126 -0.67 -6.88 -2.81
C ILE A 126 0.02 -5.55 -2.47
N LEU A 127 -0.76 -4.50 -2.35
CA LEU A 127 -0.34 -3.20 -1.82
C LEU A 127 -0.49 -3.20 -0.30
N LEU A 128 0.50 -2.62 0.39
CA LEU A 128 0.51 -2.43 1.84
C LEU A 128 0.52 -0.94 2.13
N ASP A 129 -0.59 -0.43 2.65
CA ASP A 129 -0.71 0.97 3.06
C ASP A 129 -1.22 1.08 4.51
N MET A 130 -0.57 1.95 5.30
CA MET A 130 -0.92 2.20 6.71
C MET A 130 -1.02 0.94 7.60
N VAL A 131 -0.20 -0.08 7.34
CA VAL A 131 -0.22 -1.42 7.97
C VAL A 131 0.47 -1.54 9.33
N GLY A 132 0.70 -0.43 10.02
CA GLY A 132 1.46 -0.35 11.26
C GLY A 132 0.65 0.05 12.49
N TYR A 133 -0.57 0.53 12.36
CA TYR A 133 -1.32 1.12 13.48
C TYR A 133 -1.60 0.13 14.64
N SER A 134 -1.57 0.65 15.86
CA SER A 134 -1.72 -0.16 17.09
C SER A 134 -3.11 -0.74 17.34
N ASN A 135 -4.15 -0.20 16.70
CA ASN A 135 -5.51 -0.74 16.75
C ASN A 135 -5.97 -1.09 15.33
N PRO A 136 -5.45 -2.18 14.74
CA PRO A 136 -5.61 -2.42 13.32
C PRO A 136 -7.00 -2.94 12.97
N LEU A 137 -7.52 -2.47 11.84
CA LEU A 137 -8.71 -2.99 11.20
C LEU A 137 -8.53 -2.86 9.69
N PHE A 138 -8.41 -4.01 9.03
CA PHE A 138 -8.33 -4.13 7.59
C PHE A 138 -9.66 -4.71 7.09
N VAL A 139 -10.29 -4.02 6.16
CA VAL A 139 -11.57 -4.40 5.55
C VAL A 139 -11.39 -4.59 4.05
N LYS A 140 -12.39 -5.18 3.40
CA LYS A 140 -12.35 -5.43 1.96
C LYS A 140 -12.88 -4.21 1.21
N GLU A 141 -11.99 -3.32 0.80
CA GLU A 141 -12.39 -2.16 0.00
C GLU A 141 -12.83 -2.57 -1.42
N SER A 142 -13.74 -1.77 -2.01
CA SER A 142 -14.51 -2.20 -3.18
C SER A 142 -13.72 -2.31 -4.48
N GLN A 143 -12.59 -1.61 -4.64
CA GLN A 143 -11.76 -1.65 -5.85
C GLN A 143 -10.98 -2.97 -5.93
N SER A 144 -10.38 -3.41 -4.83
CA SER A 144 -9.77 -4.73 -4.66
C SER A 144 -10.78 -5.83 -4.89
N MET A 145 -12.00 -5.68 -4.37
CA MET A 145 -13.08 -6.64 -4.59
C MET A 145 -13.59 -6.64 -6.04
N TYR A 146 -13.50 -5.51 -6.74
CA TYR A 146 -13.85 -5.40 -8.14
C TYR A 146 -12.79 -6.06 -9.05
N TYR A 147 -11.51 -5.73 -8.85
CA TYR A 147 -10.42 -6.20 -9.73
C TYR A 147 -9.87 -7.58 -9.35
N ALA A 148 -9.78 -7.90 -8.06
CA ALA A 148 -9.06 -9.07 -7.55
C ALA A 148 -9.78 -9.79 -6.39
N PRO A 149 -11.10 -10.10 -6.49
CA PRO A 149 -11.85 -10.70 -5.38
C PRO A 149 -11.33 -12.06 -4.94
N SER A 150 -10.79 -12.86 -5.85
CA SER A 150 -10.18 -14.16 -5.50
C SER A 150 -8.91 -14.00 -4.66
N ILE A 151 -8.09 -12.99 -4.97
CA ILE A 151 -6.87 -12.67 -4.22
C ILE A 151 -7.24 -12.11 -2.85
N MET A 152 -8.20 -11.17 -2.81
CA MET A 152 -8.69 -10.57 -1.57
C MET A 152 -9.20 -11.64 -0.59
N ASN A 153 -10.07 -12.54 -1.08
CA ASN A 153 -10.60 -13.62 -0.26
C ASN A 153 -9.53 -14.62 0.19
N LYS A 154 -8.55 -14.94 -0.67
CA LYS A 154 -7.42 -15.81 -0.29
C LYS A 154 -6.59 -15.19 0.83
N VAL A 155 -6.22 -13.91 0.70
CA VAL A 155 -5.41 -13.19 1.70
C VAL A 155 -6.15 -13.08 3.04
N TRP A 156 -7.45 -12.75 3.01
CA TRP A 156 -8.26 -12.73 4.23
C TRP A 156 -8.42 -14.11 4.87
N GLN A 157 -8.54 -15.17 4.07
CA GLN A 157 -8.60 -16.52 4.61
C GLN A 157 -7.27 -16.90 5.29
N ILE A 158 -6.13 -16.58 4.68
CA ILE A 158 -4.81 -16.77 5.29
C ILE A 158 -4.72 -16.05 6.64
N ALA A 159 -5.21 -14.81 6.71
CA ALA A 159 -5.23 -14.05 7.96
C ALA A 159 -6.05 -14.75 9.06
N LYS A 160 -7.25 -15.24 8.73
CA LYS A 160 -8.08 -16.00 9.68
C LYS A 160 -7.42 -17.29 10.13
N ASP A 161 -6.85 -18.06 9.20
CA ASP A 161 -6.18 -19.34 9.50
C ASP A 161 -4.95 -19.13 10.39
N LYS A 162 -4.29 -17.96 10.26
CA LYS A 162 -3.17 -17.53 11.12
C LYS A 162 -3.59 -16.94 12.47
N GLY A 163 -4.90 -16.83 12.73
CA GLY A 163 -5.45 -16.29 13.96
C GLY A 163 -5.57 -14.75 14.00
N TYR A 164 -5.46 -14.06 12.86
CA TYR A 164 -5.56 -12.60 12.74
C TYR A 164 -6.95 -12.11 12.28
N GLY A 165 -7.97 -12.96 12.35
CA GLY A 165 -9.33 -12.61 11.89
C GLY A 165 -9.99 -11.45 12.64
N ASN A 166 -9.46 -11.06 13.81
CA ASN A 166 -9.90 -9.84 14.51
C ASN A 166 -9.32 -8.55 13.90
N MET A 167 -8.22 -8.64 13.15
CA MET A 167 -7.64 -7.52 12.41
C MET A 167 -8.14 -7.48 10.96
N PHE A 168 -8.44 -8.63 10.36
CA PHE A 168 -8.87 -8.77 8.96
C PHE A 168 -10.37 -9.13 8.89
N SER A 169 -11.21 -8.10 8.78
CA SER A 169 -12.67 -8.22 8.76
C SER A 169 -13.21 -8.51 7.36
N ASP A 170 -14.20 -9.40 7.23
CA ASP A 170 -14.89 -9.65 5.95
C ASP A 170 -15.83 -8.50 5.52
N GLU A 171 -15.99 -7.48 6.35
CA GLU A 171 -16.75 -6.28 6.00
C GLU A 171 -16.25 -5.67 4.69
N GLN A 172 -17.19 -5.21 3.86
CA GLN A 172 -16.91 -4.50 2.62
C GLN A 172 -17.31 -3.05 2.76
N ILE A 173 -16.44 -2.16 2.33
CA ILE A 173 -16.63 -0.71 2.37
C ILE A 173 -16.58 -0.12 0.95
N GLY A 174 -16.68 1.20 0.84
CA GLY A 174 -16.43 1.93 -0.40
C GLY A 174 -15.02 1.71 -0.95
N GLY A 175 -14.75 2.24 -2.14
CA GLY A 175 -13.41 2.17 -2.73
C GLY A 175 -12.46 3.15 -2.05
N VAL A 176 -11.22 2.72 -1.84
CA VAL A 176 -10.13 3.59 -1.40
C VAL A 176 -9.29 3.94 -2.64
N MET A 177 -9.06 5.24 -2.88
CA MET A 177 -8.12 5.66 -3.94
C MET A 177 -6.71 5.39 -3.46
N ASP A 178 -5.99 4.55 -4.18
CA ASP A 178 -4.61 4.17 -3.85
C ASP A 178 -3.91 3.55 -5.09
N ASP A 179 -2.59 3.31 -5.00
CA ASP A 179 -1.70 2.84 -6.05
C ASP A 179 -2.20 1.59 -6.79
N HIS A 180 -2.89 0.69 -6.07
CA HIS A 180 -3.38 -0.57 -6.63
C HIS A 180 -4.37 -0.34 -7.78
N ILE A 181 -5.13 0.75 -7.76
CA ILE A 181 -6.08 1.09 -8.83
C ILE A 181 -5.34 1.29 -10.16
N TRP A 182 -4.20 2.00 -10.12
CA TRP A 182 -3.43 2.33 -11.32
C TRP A 182 -2.70 1.11 -11.88
N VAL A 183 -2.20 0.24 -11.00
CA VAL A 183 -1.65 -1.07 -11.37
C VAL A 183 -2.72 -1.93 -12.06
N ASN A 184 -3.90 -2.06 -11.44
CA ASN A 184 -5.03 -2.79 -12.02
C ASN A 184 -5.43 -2.22 -13.39
N LYS A 185 -5.56 -0.89 -13.48
CA LYS A 185 -6.05 -0.20 -14.68
C LYS A 185 -5.07 -0.22 -15.84
N TYR A 186 -3.78 0.01 -15.62
CA TYR A 186 -2.79 0.19 -16.69
C TYR A 186 -1.86 -1.00 -16.86
N ALA A 187 -1.34 -1.58 -15.77
CA ALA A 187 -0.48 -2.76 -15.84
C ALA A 187 -1.28 -4.06 -16.02
N LYS A 188 -2.59 -4.04 -15.78
CA LYS A 188 -3.50 -5.21 -15.89
C LYS A 188 -3.10 -6.36 -14.98
N ILE A 189 -2.53 -6.05 -13.81
CA ILE A 189 -2.19 -7.01 -12.77
C ILE A 189 -3.27 -6.92 -11.69
N PRO A 190 -4.01 -8.01 -11.40
CA PRO A 190 -5.00 -8.04 -10.32
C PRO A 190 -4.33 -7.76 -8.98
N MET A 191 -4.52 -6.56 -8.43
CA MET A 191 -3.90 -6.11 -7.20
C MET A 191 -4.95 -5.78 -6.16
N ILE A 192 -4.72 -6.24 -4.93
CA ILE A 192 -5.50 -5.84 -3.77
C ILE A 192 -4.72 -4.83 -2.94
N ASP A 193 -5.42 -4.17 -2.04
CA ASP A 193 -4.88 -3.28 -1.03
C ASP A 193 -5.22 -3.79 0.38
N ILE A 194 -4.20 -3.81 1.24
CA ILE A 194 -4.33 -4.02 2.68
C ILE A 194 -4.11 -2.67 3.33
N VAL A 195 -5.20 -1.92 3.50
CA VAL A 195 -5.21 -0.57 4.05
C VAL A 195 -5.98 -0.49 5.36
N GLN A 196 -5.46 0.32 6.28
CA GLN A 196 -6.10 0.57 7.56
C GLN A 196 -7.41 1.35 7.39
N TYR A 197 -8.47 0.81 7.98
CA TYR A 197 -9.79 1.43 8.06
C TYR A 197 -10.12 1.85 9.49
N ASP A 198 -10.81 2.98 9.65
CA ASP A 198 -11.39 3.39 10.91
C ASP A 198 -12.89 3.69 10.71
N PRO A 199 -13.81 2.99 11.39
CA PRO A 199 -15.24 3.28 11.28
C PRO A 199 -15.65 4.69 11.73
N ALA A 200 -14.80 5.40 12.47
CA ALA A 200 -15.03 6.78 12.91
C ALA A 200 -14.63 7.83 11.86
N GLY A 201 -13.98 7.42 10.76
CA GLY A 201 -13.50 8.30 9.70
C GLY A 201 -13.32 7.56 8.38
N SER A 202 -12.51 8.12 7.48
CA SER A 202 -12.11 7.44 6.24
C SER A 202 -10.86 6.56 6.47
N PHE A 203 -9.95 7.01 7.33
CA PHE A 203 -8.66 6.38 7.67
C PHE A 203 -8.38 6.47 9.18
N PHE A 204 -7.23 5.97 9.63
CA PHE A 204 -6.84 5.97 11.05
C PHE A 204 -6.73 7.38 11.65
N PRO A 205 -6.84 7.53 12.99
CA PRO A 205 -7.00 8.85 13.64
C PRO A 205 -5.84 9.84 13.47
N TYR A 206 -4.68 9.38 12.99
CA TYR A 206 -3.49 10.23 12.79
C TYR A 206 -3.11 10.41 11.32
N TRP A 207 -3.92 9.89 10.40
CA TRP A 207 -3.75 10.07 8.95
C TRP A 207 -3.65 11.56 8.60
N HIS A 208 -2.61 11.91 7.85
CA HIS A 208 -2.25 13.28 7.45
C HIS A 208 -2.16 14.27 8.63
N THR A 209 -1.69 13.80 9.79
CA THR A 209 -1.42 14.64 10.97
C THR A 209 0.03 14.52 11.41
N VAL A 210 0.54 15.46 12.23
CA VAL A 210 1.88 15.33 12.82
C VAL A 210 1.99 14.19 13.85
N LYS A 211 0.86 13.53 14.15
CA LYS A 211 0.79 12.35 15.02
C LYS A 211 0.99 11.04 14.30
N ASP A 212 1.15 11.05 12.97
CA ASP A 212 1.65 9.87 12.27
C ASP A 212 3.17 9.72 12.49
N ASP A 213 3.51 9.35 13.73
CA ASP A 213 4.87 9.14 14.22
C ASP A 213 5.04 7.71 14.76
N ILE A 214 6.26 7.35 15.16
CA ILE A 214 6.60 5.99 15.62
C ILE A 214 5.74 5.50 16.79
N ASN A 215 5.09 6.38 17.56
CA ASN A 215 4.28 5.99 18.71
C ASN A 215 2.94 5.37 18.29
N CYS A 216 2.46 5.59 17.06
CA CYS A 216 1.26 4.94 16.55
C CYS A 216 1.52 3.48 16.13
N ILE A 217 2.80 3.10 15.96
CA ILE A 217 3.22 1.84 15.34
C ILE A 217 3.26 0.67 16.32
N SER A 218 2.68 -0.45 15.89
CA SER A 218 2.64 -1.71 16.60
C SER A 218 3.38 -2.81 15.85
N LYS A 219 4.37 -3.38 16.50
CA LYS A 219 5.09 -4.57 16.01
C LYS A 219 4.16 -5.76 15.79
N ASN A 220 3.06 -5.86 16.55
CA ASN A 220 2.11 -6.96 16.41
C ASN A 220 1.32 -6.82 15.10
N THR A 221 0.95 -5.59 14.73
CA THR A 221 0.26 -5.31 13.47
C THR A 221 1.17 -5.59 12.28
N LEU A 222 2.39 -5.02 12.29
CA LEU A 222 3.40 -5.27 11.26
C LEU A 222 3.68 -6.77 11.09
N LYS A 223 3.77 -7.50 12.21
CA LYS A 223 3.95 -8.95 12.19
C LYS A 223 2.76 -9.67 11.56
N ALA A 224 1.53 -9.30 11.88
CA ALA A 224 0.35 -9.95 11.33
C ALA A 224 0.29 -9.83 9.81
N VAL A 225 0.49 -8.62 9.29
CA VAL A 225 0.51 -8.34 7.85
C VAL A 225 1.66 -9.06 7.15
N GLY A 226 2.87 -8.98 7.71
CA GLY A 226 4.04 -9.68 7.16
C GLY A 226 3.86 -11.21 7.14
N ASP A 227 3.32 -11.80 8.21
CA ASP A 227 3.03 -13.23 8.28
C ASP A 227 2.02 -13.65 7.19
N VAL A 228 0.96 -12.86 6.97
CA VAL A 228 -0.06 -13.13 5.93
C VAL A 228 0.57 -13.08 4.54
N CYS A 229 1.35 -12.05 4.24
CA CYS A 229 2.00 -11.88 2.95
C CYS A 229 3.02 -12.99 2.66
N LEU A 230 3.82 -13.38 3.66
CA LEU A 230 4.75 -14.50 3.55
C LEU A 230 3.98 -15.81 3.28
N VAL A 231 2.90 -16.09 4.02
CA VAL A 231 2.11 -17.30 3.74
C VAL A 231 1.53 -17.26 2.32
N ALA A 232 1.06 -16.11 1.82
CA ALA A 232 0.52 -15.98 0.47
C ALA A 232 1.51 -16.42 -0.62
N ILE A 233 2.81 -16.13 -0.46
CA ILE A 233 3.86 -16.52 -1.42
C ILE A 233 4.44 -17.91 -1.20
N TYR A 234 4.48 -18.41 0.05
CA TYR A 234 5.02 -19.74 0.35
C TYR A 234 3.98 -20.87 0.23
N SER A 235 2.69 -20.54 0.23
CA SER A 235 1.59 -21.49 0.00
C SER A 235 1.08 -21.46 -1.45
N ALA A 236 1.74 -20.72 -2.34
CA ALA A 236 1.38 -20.64 -3.76
C ALA A 236 1.81 -21.88 -4.59
N SER A 237 2.28 -22.94 -3.92
CA SER A 237 2.76 -24.21 -4.50
C SER A 237 1.77 -25.35 -4.31
#